data_AF-A0AAJ1NMJ7-F1
#
_entry.id   AF-A0AAJ1NMJ7-F1
#
_cell.length_a   1.000
_cell.length_b   1.000
_cell.length_c   1.000
_cell.angle_alpha   90.00
_cell.angle_beta   90.00
_cell.angle_gamma   90.00
#
_symmetry.space_group_name_H-M   'P 1'
#
loop_
_entity.id
_entity.type
_entity.pdbx_description
1 polymer ?
#
loop_
_entity_poly.entity_id
_entity_poly.type
_entity_poly.pdbx_seq_one_letter_code
_entity_poly.pdbx_strand_id
1 'polypeptide(L)' 'MMSTFFLAVGFILMISACARRAYLDITGRWVPIEGYVFGAVVSFIGALLILIGILLTAAP' A
#
# COMPACT_ATOMS: atom_id res chain seq x y z
N MET A 1 -0.48 -19.73 -5.83
CA MET A 1 0.86 -19.30 -5.40
C MET A 1 1.20 -17.89 -5.91
N MET A 2 1.00 -17.61 -7.20
CA MET A 2 1.17 -16.24 -7.74
C MET A 2 0.20 -15.23 -7.13
N SER A 3 -1.10 -15.55 -7.06
CA SER A 3 -2.13 -14.63 -6.51
C SER A 3 -1.87 -14.24 -5.06
N THR A 4 -1.52 -15.21 -4.22
CA THR A 4 -1.16 -15.00 -2.81
C THR A 4 0.06 -14.09 -2.64
N PHE A 5 1.03 -14.16 -3.56
CA PHE A 5 2.19 -13.25 -3.55
C PHE A 5 1.75 -11.80 -3.82
N PHE A 6 0.95 -11.57 -4.87
CA PHE A 6 0.44 -10.23 -5.20
C PHE A 6 -0.40 -9.62 -4.07
N LEU A 7 -1.27 -10.44 -3.47
CA LEU A 7 -2.06 -10.03 -2.30
C LEU A 7 -1.15 -9.64 -1.13
N ALA A 8 -0.20 -10.50 -0.76
CA ALA A 8 0.69 -10.25 0.38
C ALA A 8 1.52 -8.98 0.19
N VAL A 9 2.17 -8.81 -0.97
CA VAL A 9 2.99 -7.63 -1.26
C VAL A 9 2.12 -6.36 -1.28
N GLY A 10 0.94 -6.42 -1.91
CA GLY A 10 0.02 -5.30 -1.95
C GLY A 10 -0.46 -4.86 -0.56
N PHE A 11 -0.82 -5.82 0.31
CA PHE A 11 -1.19 -5.52 1.70
C PHE A 11 -0.03 -4.97 2.52
N ILE A 12 1.19 -5.50 2.36
CA ILE A 12 2.37 -4.99 3.07
C ILE A 12 2.64 -3.53 2.70
N LEU A 13 2.54 -3.17 1.42
CA LEU A 13 2.71 -1.78 0.97
C LEU A 13 1.62 -0.87 1.54
N MET A 14 0.37 -1.32 1.54
CA MET A 14 -0.77 -0.61 2.14
C MET A 14 -0.55 -0.34 3.62
N ILE A 15 -0.23 -1.38 4.40
CA ILE A 15 -0.02 -1.28 5.84
C ILE A 15 1.17 -0.37 6.14
N SER A 16 2.25 -0.45 5.37
CA SER A 16 3.43 0.41 5.54
C SER A 16 3.09 1.88 5.32
N ALA A 17 2.30 2.20 4.29
CA ALA A 17 1.84 3.56 4.03
C ALA A 17 0.92 4.09 5.15
N CYS A 18 -0.02 3.27 5.63
CA CYS A 18 -0.89 3.61 6.74
C CYS A 18 -0.11 3.80 8.06
N ALA A 19 0.80 2.89 8.37
CA ALA A 19 1.63 2.96 9.58
C ALA A 19 2.49 4.23 9.60
N ARG A 20 3.06 4.61 8.44
CA ARG A 20 3.77 5.88 8.32
C ARG A 20 2.85 7.07 8.56
N ARG A 21 1.64 7.09 7.97
CA ARG A 21 0.68 8.18 8.18
C ARG A 21 0.29 8.30 9.65
N ALA A 22 -0.07 7.19 10.29
CA ALA A 22 -0.42 7.13 11.70
C ALA A 22 0.73 7.61 12.60
N TYR A 23 1.97 7.20 12.31
CA TYR A 23 3.15 7.67 13.05
C TYR A 23 3.31 9.21 12.99
N LEU A 24 3.09 9.81 11.81
CA LEU A 24 3.18 11.25 11.64
C LEU A 24 2.06 11.98 12.40
N ASP A 25 0.84 11.43 12.37
CA ASP A 25 -0.30 11.99 13.10
C ASP A 25 -0.09 11.90 14.62
N ILE A 26 0.48 10.80 15.13
CA ILE A 26 0.79 10.62 16.56
C ILE A 26 1.93 11.54 17.01
N THR A 27 2.98 11.68 16.20
CA THR A 27 4.18 12.47 16.57
C THR A 27 4.05 13.96 16.24
N GLY A 28 2.97 14.38 15.57
CA GLY A 28 2.78 15.76 15.12
C GLY A 28 3.83 16.21 14.09
N ARG A 29 4.53 15.27 13.45
CA ARG A 29 5.61 15.60 12.51
C ARG A 29 5.02 16.01 11.17
N TRP A 30 5.31 17.24 10.76
CA TRP A 30 4.99 17.72 9.42
C TRP A 30 5.86 17.03 8.37
N VAL A 31 5.22 16.61 7.28
CA VAL A 31 5.90 16.05 6.11
C VAL A 31 5.72 17.00 4.94
N PRO A 32 6.78 17.31 4.18
CA PRO A 32 6.66 18.11 2.98
C PRO A 32 5.72 17.43 1.97
N ILE A 33 5.10 18.22 1.09
CA ILE A 33 4.13 17.75 0.08
C ILE A 33 4.67 16.53 -0.70
N GLU A 34 5.96 16.53 -1.03
CA GLU A 34 6.64 15.43 -1.70
C GLU A 34 6.51 14.08 -0.96
N GLY A 35 6.56 14.11 0.37
CA GLY A 35 6.41 12.91 1.20
C GLY A 35 4.97 12.42 1.33
N TYR A 36 3.97 13.27 1.06
CA TYR A 36 2.58 12.85 0.89
C TYR A 36 2.37 12.20 -0.48
N VAL A 37 2.93 12.78 -1.54
CA VAL A 37 2.89 12.23 -2.90
C VAL A 37 3.54 10.84 -2.92
N PHE A 38 4.71 10.67 -2.31
CA PHE A 38 5.37 9.37 -2.23
C PHE A 38 4.51 8.32 -1.50
N GLY A 39 3.90 8.70 -0.37
CA GLY A 39 2.99 7.83 0.37
C GLY A 39 1.77 7.42 -0.47
N ALA A 40 1.17 8.35 -1.20
CA ALA A 40 0.05 8.09 -2.09
C ALA A 40 0.42 7.16 -3.25
N VAL A 41 1.59 7.35 -3.87
CA VAL A 41 2.07 6.48 -4.97
C VAL A 41 2.30 5.05 -4.48
N VAL A 42 2.97 4.88 -3.33
CA VAL A 42 3.16 3.55 -2.72
C VAL A 42 1.82 2.89 -2.40
N SER A 43 0.88 3.68 -1.87
CA SER A 43 -0.47 3.22 -1.54
C SER A 43 -1.24 2.73 -2.79
N PHE A 44 -1.09 3.46 -3.91
CA PHE A 44 -1.70 3.14 -5.18
C PHE A 44 -1.12 1.85 -5.79
N ILE A 45 0.21 1.69 -5.75
CA ILE A 45 0.88 0.45 -6.20
C ILE A 45 0.40 -0.74 -5.36
N GLY A 46 0.30 -0.57 -4.04
CA GLY A 46 -0.23 -1.61 -3.15
C GLY A 46 -1.65 -2.04 -3.53
N ALA A 47 -2.54 -1.08 -3.78
CA ALA A 47 -3.92 -1.37 -4.21
C ALA A 47 -3.98 -2.08 -5.57
N LEU A 48 -3.13 -1.69 -6.53
CA LEU A 48 -3.04 -2.37 -7.83
C LEU A 48 -2.60 -3.83 -7.70
N LEU A 49 -1.60 -4.11 -6.85
CA LEU A 49 -1.14 -5.48 -6.61
C LEU A 49 -2.24 -6.33 -5.96
N ILE A 50 -3.01 -5.76 -5.02
CA ILE A 50 -4.17 -6.45 -4.44
C ILE A 50 -5.19 -6.76 -5.53
N LEU A 51 -5.51 -5.80 -6.39
CA LEU A 51 -6.47 -5.99 -7.50
C LEU A 51 -6.01 -7.11 -8.45
N ILE A 52 -4.73 -7.12 -8.84
CA ILE A 52 -4.15 -8.20 -9.66
C ILE A 52 -4.26 -9.54 -8.93
N GLY A 53 -3.94 -9.59 -7.64
CA GLY A 53 -4.05 -10.80 -6.82
C GLY A 53 -5.49 -11.34 -6.75
N ILE A 54 -6.48 -10.46 -6.61
CA ILE A 54 -7.91 -10.82 -6.63
C ILE A 54 -8.29 -11.38 -8.01
N LEU A 55 -7.92 -10.69 -9.09
CA LEU A 55 -8.23 -11.12 -10.46
C LEU A 55 -7.62 -12.48 -10.79
N LEU A 56 -6.37 -12.73 -10.38
CA LEU A 56 -5.70 -14.02 -10.54
C LEU A 56 -6.33 -15.13 -9.69
N THR A 57 -6.97 -14.80 -8.58
CA THR A 57 -7.69 -15.77 -7.74
C THR A 57 -9.07 -16.09 -8.31
N ALA A 58 -9.69 -15.11 -8.98
CA ALA A 58 -11.01 -15.25 -9.60
C ALA A 58 -10.96 -15.87 -11.00
N ALA A 59 -9.78 -15.96 -11.62
CA ALA A 59 -9.60 -16.65 -12.90
C ALA A 59 -9.73 -18.18 -12.70
N PRO A 60 -10.57 -18.86 -13.52
CA PRO A 60 -10.79 -20.31 -13.42
C PRO A 60 -9.57 -21.14 -13.82
#